data_AF-A0A410X3H4-F1
#
_entry.id   AF-A0A410X3H4-F1
#
_cell.length_a   1.000
_cell.length_b   1.000
_cell.length_c   1.000
_cell.angle_alpha   90.00
_cell.angle_beta   90.00
_cell.angle_gamma   90.00
#
_symmetry.space_group_name_H-M   'P 1'
#
loop_
_entity.id
_entity.type
_entity.pdbx_description
1 polymer ?
#
loop_
_entity_poly.entity_id
_entity_poly.type
_entity_poly.pdbx_seq_one_letter_code
_entity_poly.pdbx_strand_id
1 'polypeptide(L)'
;MWKDIAALFGSNPLVTLLIVVVGTSTLWMYKEFKEILNRNNIAKLNLINERLKTFGKLEAAIALALKKPEDENILVKLYDILGESSALFTKEMREVTRTFYTQGHPHILSALQIFIDNQINTSREEKAELSKYENSTDVIDKIGRMIKPFVPIVFIWAFVLLLVSYVSVLIHQQDMSAKIHWTMYFFSVLISFMFVCVLLSVDFDNKLGKQGHYRWLLLSTIMITPFVFLLYTGLWWVSISIQVIAFILLIKKQKKAKNSLILLK
;
A
#
# COMPACT_ATOMS: atom_id res chain seq x y z
N MET A 1 -42.15 -10.22 9.07
CA MET A 1 -40.70 -9.95 8.91
C MET A 1 -40.20 -8.85 9.84
N TRP A 2 -40.57 -7.57 9.67
CA TRP A 2 -40.09 -6.50 10.58
C TRP A 2 -40.59 -6.62 12.02
N LYS A 3 -41.82 -7.08 12.23
CA LYS A 3 -42.36 -7.38 13.58
C LYS A 3 -41.62 -8.53 14.27
N ASP A 4 -41.20 -9.55 13.53
CA ASP A 4 -40.48 -10.71 14.06
C ASP A 4 -39.03 -10.35 14.42
N ILE A 5 -38.39 -9.51 13.58
CA ILE A 5 -37.08 -8.91 13.87
C ILE A 5 -37.16 -8.04 15.13
N ALA A 6 -38.19 -7.20 15.25
CA ALA A 6 -38.40 -6.36 16.44
C ALA A 6 -38.69 -7.18 17.71
N ALA A 7 -39.43 -8.30 17.60
CA ALA A 7 -39.68 -9.22 18.70
C ALA A 7 -38.38 -9.95 19.15
N LEU A 8 -37.52 -10.34 18.19
CA LEU A 8 -36.18 -10.87 18.45
C LEU A 8 -35.31 -9.87 19.24
N PHE A 9 -35.32 -8.60 18.85
CA PHE A 9 -34.63 -7.53 19.58
C PHE A 9 -35.21 -7.27 20.99
N GLY A 10 -36.51 -7.50 21.18
CA GLY A 10 -37.15 -7.41 22.50
C GLY A 10 -36.87 -8.58 23.43
N SER A 11 -36.62 -9.78 22.87
CA SER A 11 -36.49 -11.02 23.65
C SER A 11 -35.12 -11.25 24.31
N ASN A 12 -34.06 -10.60 23.82
CA ASN A 12 -32.72 -10.75 24.39
C ASN A 12 -31.95 -9.41 24.39
N PRO A 13 -31.96 -8.66 25.51
CA PRO A 13 -31.36 -7.33 25.58
C PRO A 13 -29.84 -7.34 25.31
N LEU A 14 -29.14 -8.46 25.58
CA LEU A 14 -27.71 -8.59 25.31
C LEU A 14 -27.41 -8.68 23.81
N VAL A 15 -28.22 -9.42 23.05
CA VAL A 15 -28.05 -9.54 21.59
C VAL A 15 -28.33 -8.20 20.92
N THR A 16 -29.36 -7.50 21.36
CA THR A 16 -29.70 -6.15 20.87
C THR A 16 -28.58 -5.16 21.14
N LEU A 17 -28.01 -5.17 22.36
CA LEU A 17 -26.87 -4.33 22.71
C LEU A 17 -25.66 -4.63 21.80
N LEU A 18 -25.35 -5.91 21.59
CA LEU A 18 -24.23 -6.31 20.74
C LEU A 18 -24.40 -5.84 19.30
N ILE A 19 -25.60 -6.02 18.71
CA ILE A 19 -25.90 -5.56 17.35
C ILE A 19 -25.77 -4.04 17.25
N VAL A 20 -26.27 -3.29 18.24
CA VAL A 20 -26.14 -1.82 18.26
C VAL A 20 -24.69 -1.39 18.35
N VAL A 21 -23.88 -2.02 19.20
CA VAL A 21 -22.43 -1.71 19.33
C VAL A 21 -21.70 -2.03 18.03
N VAL A 22 -21.90 -3.21 17.44
CA VAL A 22 -21.27 -3.62 16.18
C VAL A 22 -21.69 -2.71 15.03
N GLY A 23 -22.99 -2.38 14.93
CA GLY A 23 -23.52 -1.50 13.88
C GLY A 23 -22.98 -0.07 13.98
N THR A 24 -23.03 0.51 15.18
CA THR A 24 -22.58 1.89 15.42
C THR A 24 -21.08 2.03 15.20
N SER A 25 -20.26 1.10 15.71
CA SER A 25 -18.81 1.10 15.49
C SER A 25 -18.45 0.89 14.01
N THR A 26 -19.17 0.03 13.29
CA THR A 26 -18.99 -0.17 11.84
C THR A 26 -19.28 1.10 11.05
N LEU A 27 -20.37 1.79 11.35
CA LEU A 27 -20.71 3.07 10.70
C LEU A 27 -19.67 4.15 10.99
N TRP A 28 -19.21 4.24 12.24
CA TRP A 28 -18.19 5.18 12.63
C TRP A 28 -16.86 4.92 11.92
N MET A 29 -16.38 3.67 11.93
CA MET A 29 -15.15 3.27 11.21
C MET A 29 -15.28 3.54 9.71
N TYR A 30 -16.43 3.27 9.11
CA TYR A 30 -16.67 3.56 7.70
C TYR A 30 -16.47 5.04 7.37
N LYS A 31 -17.04 5.93 8.20
CA LYS A 31 -16.87 7.37 8.02
C LYS A 31 -15.40 7.77 8.13
N GLU A 32 -14.72 7.28 9.16
CA GLU A 32 -13.31 7.61 9.42
C GLU A 32 -12.38 7.13 8.29
N PHE A 33 -12.49 5.86 7.88
CA PHE A 33 -11.68 5.32 6.79
C PHE A 33 -11.97 6.02 5.45
N LYS A 34 -13.23 6.37 5.19
CA LYS A 34 -13.59 7.15 4.00
C LYS A 34 -12.90 8.51 4.01
N GLU A 35 -12.90 9.19 5.16
CA GLU A 35 -12.25 10.49 5.30
C GLU A 35 -10.73 10.40 5.15
N ILE A 36 -10.09 9.40 5.76
CA ILE A 36 -8.65 9.13 5.61
C ILE A 36 -8.28 8.89 4.14
N LEU A 37 -9.06 8.05 3.44
CA LEU A 37 -8.83 7.78 2.02
C LEU A 37 -8.96 9.05 1.17
N ASN A 38 -9.95 9.89 1.47
CA ASN A 38 -10.14 11.16 0.76
C ASN A 38 -8.96 12.12 0.99
N ARG A 39 -8.55 12.30 2.26
CA ARG A 39 -7.40 13.14 2.61
C ARG A 39 -6.11 12.66 1.94
N ASN A 40 -5.88 11.35 1.91
CA ASN A 40 -4.72 10.76 1.24
C ASN A 40 -4.73 11.02 -0.28
N ASN A 41 -5.88 10.90 -0.93
CA ASN A 41 -5.99 11.19 -2.37
C ASN A 41 -5.74 12.67 -2.68
N ILE A 42 -6.30 13.58 -1.87
CA ILE A 42 -6.05 15.03 -2.01
C ILE A 42 -4.56 15.32 -1.81
N ALA A 43 -3.92 14.74 -0.79
CA ALA A 43 -2.49 14.91 -0.55
C ALA A 43 -1.64 14.40 -1.73
N LYS A 44 -1.96 13.22 -2.28
CA LYS A 44 -1.30 12.68 -3.47
C LYS A 44 -1.48 13.59 -4.69
N LEU A 45 -2.68 14.09 -4.91
CA LEU A 45 -2.99 14.98 -6.03
C LEU A 45 -2.24 16.32 -5.91
N ASN A 46 -2.15 16.87 -4.70
CA ASN A 46 -1.36 18.06 -4.43
C ASN A 46 0.13 17.84 -4.72
N LEU A 47 0.68 16.71 -4.27
CA LEU A 47 2.07 16.34 -4.52
C LEU A 47 2.35 16.19 -6.03
N ILE A 48 1.46 15.55 -6.78
CA ILE A 48 1.59 15.41 -8.24
C ILE A 48 1.50 16.78 -8.93
N ASN A 49 0.58 17.64 -8.51
CA ASN A 49 0.47 19.00 -9.06
C ASN A 49 1.72 19.83 -8.77
N GLU A 50 2.30 19.70 -7.58
CA GLU A 50 3.57 20.34 -7.23
C GLU A 50 4.71 19.84 -8.10
N ARG A 51 4.83 18.51 -8.29
CA ARG A 51 5.82 17.92 -9.22
C ARG A 51 5.65 18.45 -10.65
N LEU A 52 4.43 18.46 -11.18
CA LEU A 52 4.14 18.97 -12.53
C LEU A 52 4.50 20.45 -12.67
N LYS A 53 4.21 21.26 -11.64
CA LYS A 53 4.56 22.68 -11.63
C LYS A 53 6.08 22.88 -11.63
N THR A 54 6.80 22.14 -10.78
CA THR A 54 8.26 22.25 -10.67
C THR A 54 8.96 21.74 -11.92
N PHE A 55 8.58 20.56 -12.43
CA PHE A 55 9.15 20.03 -13.67
C PHE A 55 8.78 20.85 -14.89
N GLY A 56 7.57 21.41 -14.98
CA GLY A 56 7.20 22.31 -16.08
C GLY A 56 7.99 23.63 -16.08
N LYS A 57 8.30 24.19 -14.90
CA LYS A 57 9.22 25.34 -14.78
C LYS A 57 10.62 24.96 -15.26
N LEU A 58 11.09 23.78 -14.87
CA LEU A 58 12.43 23.30 -15.23
C LEU A 58 12.55 23.01 -16.73
N GLU A 59 11.56 22.36 -17.34
CA GLU A 59 11.44 22.15 -18.78
C GLU A 59 11.53 23.48 -19.54
N ALA A 60 10.76 24.49 -19.12
CA ALA A 60 10.80 25.82 -19.72
C ALA A 60 12.16 26.51 -19.55
N ALA A 61 12.80 26.38 -18.38
CA ALA A 61 14.11 26.96 -18.12
C ALA A 61 15.21 26.31 -18.98
N ILE A 62 15.17 24.97 -19.11
CA ILE A 62 16.09 24.22 -19.98
C ILE A 62 15.89 24.61 -21.43
N ALA A 63 14.65 24.69 -21.92
CA ALA A 63 14.37 25.09 -23.30
C ALA A 63 14.87 26.52 -23.59
N LEU A 64 14.74 27.44 -22.63
CA LEU A 64 15.28 28.80 -22.76
C LEU A 64 16.81 28.81 -22.80
N ALA A 65 17.47 28.06 -21.92
CA ALA A 65 18.93 27.97 -21.87
C ALA A 65 19.51 27.31 -23.13
N LEU A 66 18.83 26.29 -23.68
CA LEU A 66 19.21 25.67 -24.95
C LEU A 66 19.05 26.62 -26.14
N LYS A 67 18.01 27.46 -26.14
CA LYS A 67 17.76 28.44 -27.21
C LYS A 67 18.71 29.63 -27.16
N LYS A 68 19.16 30.04 -25.97
CA LYS A 68 20.03 31.20 -25.73
C LYS A 68 21.17 30.84 -24.77
N PRO A 69 22.15 30.05 -25.21
CA PRO A 69 23.21 29.54 -24.33
C PRO A 69 24.19 30.61 -23.83
N GLU A 70 24.27 31.75 -24.53
CA GLU A 70 25.18 32.87 -24.20
C GLU A 70 24.56 33.87 -23.21
N ASP A 71 23.27 33.73 -22.86
CA ASP A 71 22.58 34.64 -21.94
C ASP A 71 22.81 34.20 -20.50
N GLU A 72 23.77 34.85 -19.82
CA GLU A 72 24.12 34.56 -18.43
C GLU A 72 22.93 34.65 -17.47
N ASN A 73 21.98 35.57 -17.71
CA ASN A 73 20.81 35.72 -16.85
C ASN A 73 19.89 34.48 -16.94
N ILE A 74 19.80 33.86 -18.11
CA ILE A 74 19.02 32.64 -18.31
C ILE A 74 19.71 31.46 -17.63
N LEU A 75 21.04 31.37 -17.69
CA LEU A 75 21.82 30.35 -17.00
C LEU A 75 21.71 30.46 -15.47
N VAL A 76 21.81 31.66 -14.90
CA VAL A 76 21.61 31.90 -13.46
C VAL A 76 20.22 31.43 -13.04
N LYS A 77 19.18 31.82 -13.79
CA LYS A 77 17.80 31.40 -13.52
C LYS A 77 17.62 29.88 -13.63
N LEU A 78 18.32 29.23 -14.56
CA LEU A 78 18.33 27.77 -14.67
C LEU A 78 18.98 27.12 -13.43
N TYR A 79 20.09 27.65 -12.93
CA TYR A 79 20.74 27.15 -11.72
C TYR A 79 19.83 27.26 -10.49
N ASP A 80 19.13 28.39 -10.34
CA ASP A 80 18.16 28.57 -9.25
C ASP A 80 17.05 27.51 -9.31
N ILE A 81 16.45 27.31 -10.49
CA ILE A 81 15.37 26.35 -10.69
C ILE A 81 15.86 24.90 -10.49
N LEU A 82 17.09 24.57 -10.92
CA LEU A 82 17.70 23.26 -10.67
C LEU A 82 17.95 23.03 -9.17
N GLY A 83 18.37 24.07 -8.45
CA GLY A 83 18.53 24.06 -6.99
C GLY A 83 17.22 23.80 -6.26
N GLU A 84 16.18 24.57 -6.59
CA GLU A 84 14.82 24.42 -6.03
C GLU A 84 14.23 23.02 -6.31
N SER A 85 14.49 22.47 -7.50
CA SER A 85 13.92 21.19 -7.94
C SER A 85 14.67 19.96 -7.40
N SER A 86 15.85 20.15 -6.81
CA SER A 86 16.78 19.06 -6.43
C SER A 86 16.18 18.02 -5.47
N ALA A 87 15.24 18.43 -4.62
CA ALA A 87 14.52 17.55 -3.70
C ALA A 87 13.67 16.50 -4.42
N LEU A 88 13.16 16.83 -5.62
CA LEU A 88 12.29 15.98 -6.42
C LEU A 88 13.05 15.08 -7.41
N PHE A 89 14.35 15.31 -7.59
CA PHE A 89 15.16 14.57 -8.55
C PHE A 89 15.43 13.13 -8.13
N THR A 90 15.38 12.23 -9.11
CA THR A 90 15.91 10.87 -8.96
C THR A 90 17.43 10.90 -8.87
N LYS A 91 18.05 9.77 -8.50
CA LYS A 91 19.50 9.66 -8.40
C LYS A 91 20.17 10.00 -9.74
N GLU A 92 19.62 9.52 -10.84
CA GLU A 92 20.12 9.71 -12.20
C GLU A 92 20.04 11.19 -12.61
N MET A 93 18.92 11.87 -12.33
CA MET A 93 18.78 13.30 -12.60
C MET A 93 19.79 14.15 -11.83
N ARG A 94 20.08 13.79 -10.58
CA ARG A 94 21.09 14.48 -9.76
C ARG A 94 22.49 14.29 -10.34
N GLU A 95 22.82 13.10 -10.84
CA GLU A 95 24.09 12.82 -11.51
C GLU A 95 24.24 13.64 -12.80
N VAL A 96 23.20 13.67 -13.64
CA VAL A 96 23.18 14.49 -14.87
C VAL A 96 23.30 15.98 -14.54
N THR A 97 22.55 16.47 -13.54
CA THR A 97 22.61 17.87 -13.08
C THR A 97 24.00 18.24 -12.57
N ARG A 98 24.63 17.36 -11.77
CA ARG A 98 25.99 17.58 -11.27
C ARG A 98 27.02 17.61 -12.40
N THR A 99 26.83 16.75 -13.41
CA THR A 99 27.68 16.74 -14.61
C THR A 99 27.54 18.05 -15.37
N PHE A 100 26.31 18.56 -15.50
CA PHE A 100 26.04 19.88 -16.08
C PHE A 100 26.74 21.00 -15.31
N TYR A 101 26.66 21.03 -13.97
CA TYR A 101 27.36 22.03 -13.16
C TYR A 101 28.89 22.00 -13.32
N THR A 102 29.46 20.83 -13.61
CA THR A 102 30.91 20.66 -13.70
C THR A 102 31.42 21.00 -15.11
N GLN A 103 30.67 20.64 -16.14
CA GLN A 103 31.12 20.72 -17.53
C GLN A 103 30.51 21.88 -18.32
N GLY A 104 29.34 22.39 -17.91
CA GLY A 104 28.66 23.52 -18.56
C GLY A 104 28.16 23.25 -19.99
N HIS A 105 28.22 22.01 -20.47
CA HIS A 105 27.88 21.72 -21.85
C HIS A 105 26.36 21.63 -22.10
N PRO A 106 25.81 22.32 -23.12
CA PRO A 106 24.37 22.29 -23.44
C PRO A 106 23.81 20.91 -23.75
N HIS A 107 24.62 19.97 -24.28
CA HIS A 107 24.14 18.61 -24.59
C HIS A 107 23.66 17.84 -23.35
N ILE A 108 24.20 18.16 -22.17
CA ILE A 108 23.80 17.54 -20.89
C ILE A 108 22.39 17.99 -20.51
N LEU A 109 22.02 19.24 -20.86
CA LEU A 109 20.68 19.76 -20.65
C LEU A 109 19.65 19.03 -21.51
N SER A 110 20.00 18.66 -22.75
CA SER A 110 19.13 17.83 -23.60
C SER A 110 18.86 16.46 -22.98
N ALA A 111 19.87 15.83 -22.38
CA ALA A 111 19.67 14.58 -21.65
C ALA A 111 18.76 14.76 -20.43
N LEU A 112 18.97 15.84 -19.66
CA LEU A 112 18.13 16.19 -18.52
C LEU A 112 16.67 16.45 -18.93
N GLN A 113 16.46 17.10 -20.07
CA GLN A 113 15.14 17.36 -20.63
C GLN A 113 14.36 16.05 -20.88
N ILE A 114 14.99 15.03 -21.47
CA ILE A 114 14.35 13.72 -21.68
C ILE A 114 13.89 13.10 -20.35
N PHE A 115 14.71 13.19 -19.30
CA PHE A 115 14.35 12.69 -17.98
C PHE A 115 13.16 13.44 -17.40
N ILE A 116 13.12 14.76 -17.56
CA ILE A 116 12.02 15.62 -17.08
C ILE A 116 10.74 15.32 -17.84
N ASP A 117 10.77 15.23 -19.17
CA ASP A 117 9.61 14.93 -19.99
C ASP A 117 8.99 13.59 -19.59
N ASN A 118 9.84 12.59 -19.31
CA ASN A 118 9.39 11.30 -18.81
C ASN A 118 8.70 11.41 -17.43
N GLN A 119 9.22 12.23 -16.52
CA GLN A 119 8.57 12.47 -15.22
C GLN A 119 7.27 13.26 -15.34
N ILE A 120 7.20 14.23 -16.24
CA ILE A 120 5.98 14.99 -16.53
C ILE A 120 4.90 14.04 -17.05
N ASN A 121 5.23 13.19 -18.03
CA ASN A 121 4.29 12.22 -18.59
C ASN A 121 3.83 11.22 -17.52
N THR A 122 4.76 10.65 -16.75
CA THR A 122 4.42 9.76 -15.63
C THR A 122 3.50 10.45 -14.61
N SER A 123 3.80 11.70 -14.24
CA SER A 123 2.98 12.47 -13.31
C SER A 123 1.60 12.81 -13.89
N ARG A 124 1.49 13.04 -15.20
CA ARG A 124 0.21 13.26 -15.91
C ARG A 124 -0.63 11.98 -15.92
N GLU A 125 -0.02 10.82 -16.14
CA GLU A 125 -0.68 9.52 -16.07
C GLU A 125 -1.20 9.25 -14.65
N GLU A 126 -0.36 9.42 -13.62
CA GLU A 126 -0.77 9.29 -12.21
C GLU A 126 -1.93 10.25 -11.86
N LYS A 127 -1.87 11.50 -12.34
CA LYS A 127 -2.96 12.47 -12.18
C LYS A 127 -4.23 12.05 -12.91
N ALA A 128 -4.12 11.48 -14.10
CA ALA A 128 -5.27 10.99 -14.86
C ALA A 128 -5.94 9.81 -14.13
N GLU A 129 -5.17 8.90 -13.54
CA GLU A 129 -5.71 7.81 -12.73
C GLU A 129 -6.40 8.31 -11.45
N LEU A 130 -5.79 9.27 -10.75
CA LEU A 130 -6.39 9.87 -9.55
C LEU A 130 -7.61 10.75 -9.86
N SER A 131 -7.62 11.45 -10.99
CA SER A 131 -8.79 12.25 -11.41
C SER A 131 -9.94 11.37 -11.89
N LYS A 132 -9.66 10.23 -12.53
CA LYS A 132 -10.68 9.18 -12.75
C LYS A 132 -11.31 8.79 -11.43
N TYR A 133 -10.51 8.64 -10.36
CA TYR A 133 -11.00 8.35 -9.00
C TYR A 133 -11.90 9.45 -8.39
N GLU A 134 -11.95 10.67 -8.94
CA GLU A 134 -12.86 11.72 -8.47
C GLU A 134 -14.08 11.83 -9.39
N ASN A 135 -13.87 11.81 -10.72
CA ASN A 135 -14.86 12.20 -11.72
C ASN A 135 -15.44 11.04 -12.55
N SER A 136 -15.20 9.76 -12.21
CA SER A 136 -15.80 8.66 -12.98
C SER A 136 -17.34 8.74 -12.94
N THR A 137 -17.93 8.80 -14.13
CA THR A 137 -19.37 8.60 -14.35
C THR A 137 -19.75 7.11 -14.33
N ASP A 138 -18.76 6.23 -14.30
CA ASP A 138 -18.96 4.78 -14.27
C ASP A 138 -19.48 4.32 -12.90
N VAL A 139 -20.61 3.61 -12.93
CA VAL A 139 -21.28 3.03 -11.78
C VAL A 139 -20.40 1.98 -11.10
N ILE A 140 -19.63 1.20 -11.88
CA ILE A 140 -18.75 0.15 -11.35
C ILE A 140 -17.65 0.76 -10.48
N ASP A 141 -17.01 1.82 -10.97
CA ASP A 141 -16.00 2.57 -10.21
C ASP A 141 -16.58 3.20 -8.95
N LYS A 142 -17.82 3.72 -9.03
CA LYS A 142 -18.51 4.29 -7.87
C LYS A 142 -18.79 3.26 -6.79
N ILE A 143 -19.21 2.05 -7.17
CA ILE A 143 -19.40 0.93 -6.24
C ILE A 143 -18.05 0.51 -5.64
N GLY A 144 -17.00 0.39 -6.45
CA GLY A 144 -15.64 0.08 -5.98
C GLY A 144 -15.15 1.06 -4.92
N ARG A 145 -15.39 2.37 -5.09
CA ARG A 145 -15.07 3.40 -4.09
C ARG A 145 -15.82 3.24 -2.79
N MET A 146 -17.09 2.84 -2.85
CA MET A 146 -17.88 2.59 -1.64
C MET A 146 -17.39 1.38 -0.87
N ILE A 147 -16.83 0.37 -1.56
CA ILE A 147 -16.30 -0.86 -0.96
C ILE A 147 -14.91 -0.66 -0.35
N LYS A 148 -14.06 0.22 -0.90
CA LYS A 148 -12.68 0.43 -0.39
C LYS A 148 -12.59 0.68 1.13
N PRO A 149 -13.43 1.55 1.74
CA PRO A 149 -13.42 1.74 3.20
C PRO A 149 -13.85 0.51 3.99
N PHE A 150 -14.60 -0.44 3.40
CA PHE A 150 -15.01 -1.66 4.10
C PHE A 150 -13.87 -2.67 4.26
N VAL A 151 -12.87 -2.66 3.39
CA VAL A 151 -11.73 -3.58 3.47
C VAL A 151 -11.04 -3.53 4.85
N PRO A 152 -10.58 -2.37 5.36
CA PRO A 152 -9.97 -2.31 6.70
C PRO A 152 -10.96 -2.65 7.82
N ILE A 153 -12.26 -2.35 7.65
CA ILE A 153 -13.29 -2.69 8.64
C ILE A 153 -13.45 -4.20 8.77
N VAL A 154 -13.49 -4.91 7.63
CA VAL A 154 -13.56 -6.38 7.61
C VAL A 154 -12.33 -6.97 8.29
N PHE A 155 -11.13 -6.41 8.08
CA PHE A 155 -9.92 -6.86 8.77
C PHE A 155 -9.99 -6.65 10.28
N ILE A 156 -10.48 -5.50 10.75
CA ILE A 156 -10.66 -5.21 12.18
C ILE A 156 -11.65 -6.20 12.79
N TRP A 157 -12.80 -6.42 12.16
CA TRP A 157 -13.79 -7.36 12.68
C TRP A 157 -13.30 -8.81 12.64
N ALA A 158 -12.60 -9.23 11.59
CA ALA A 158 -11.97 -10.54 11.54
C ALA A 158 -10.98 -10.72 12.71
N PHE A 159 -10.18 -9.69 13.01
CA PHE A 159 -9.26 -9.70 14.14
C PHE A 159 -9.99 -9.76 15.49
N VAL A 160 -11.05 -8.96 15.68
CA VAL A 160 -11.88 -8.99 16.89
C VAL A 160 -12.53 -10.36 17.09
N LEU A 161 -13.08 -10.96 16.04
CA LEU A 161 -13.67 -12.30 16.08
C LEU A 161 -12.64 -13.37 16.45
N LEU A 162 -11.43 -13.26 15.89
CA LEU A 162 -10.30 -14.14 16.19
C LEU A 162 -9.85 -14.00 17.67
N LEU A 163 -9.87 -12.79 18.21
CA LEU A 163 -9.56 -12.54 19.62
C LEU A 163 -10.66 -13.11 20.55
N VAL A 164 -11.93 -12.85 20.24
CA VAL A 164 -13.07 -13.38 21.01
C VAL A 164 -13.08 -14.91 20.99
N SER A 165 -12.79 -15.54 19.84
CA SER A 165 -12.73 -17.01 19.75
C SER A 165 -11.58 -17.56 20.60
N TYR A 166 -10.40 -16.93 20.58
CA TYR A 166 -9.28 -17.30 21.44
C TYR A 166 -9.61 -17.21 22.93
N VAL A 167 -10.17 -16.09 23.38
CA VAL A 167 -10.56 -15.90 24.79
C VAL A 167 -11.61 -16.93 25.19
N SER A 168 -12.58 -17.19 24.33
CA SER A 168 -13.63 -18.20 24.57
C SER A 168 -13.03 -19.59 24.77
N VAL A 169 -12.07 -19.99 23.91
CA VAL A 169 -11.37 -21.27 24.06
C VAL A 169 -10.57 -21.31 25.36
N LEU A 170 -9.84 -20.23 25.69
CA LEU A 170 -8.97 -20.18 26.87
C LEU A 170 -9.73 -20.33 28.20
N ILE A 171 -10.94 -19.76 28.29
CA ILE A 171 -11.80 -19.85 29.48
C ILE A 171 -12.25 -21.30 29.76
N HIS A 172 -12.47 -22.10 28.72
CA HIS A 172 -12.94 -23.49 28.86
C HIS A 172 -11.82 -24.48 29.19
N GLN A 173 -10.55 -24.09 29.01
CA GLN A 173 -9.41 -24.96 29.29
C GLN A 173 -9.03 -24.88 30.77
N GLN A 174 -8.99 -26.03 31.46
CA GLN A 174 -8.53 -26.10 32.85
C GLN A 174 -7.00 -26.30 32.93
N ASP A 175 -6.44 -27.08 32.00
CA ASP A 175 -5.02 -27.42 32.01
C ASP A 175 -4.11 -26.29 31.51
N MET A 176 -3.07 -25.98 32.28
CA MET A 176 -2.05 -24.99 31.90
C MET A 176 -1.32 -25.38 30.61
N SER A 177 -1.05 -26.67 30.43
CA SER A 177 -0.45 -27.17 29.19
C SER A 177 -1.34 -26.86 27.99
N ALA A 178 -2.64 -27.18 28.05
CA ALA A 178 -3.58 -26.89 26.98
C ALA A 178 -3.66 -25.38 26.65
N LYS A 179 -3.65 -24.51 27.67
CA LYS A 179 -3.63 -23.05 27.48
C LYS A 179 -2.40 -22.57 26.71
N ILE A 180 -1.22 -23.08 27.03
CA ILE A 180 0.02 -22.75 26.31
C ILE A 180 -0.11 -23.16 24.83
N HIS A 181 -0.60 -24.38 24.57
CA HIS A 181 -0.78 -24.88 23.20
C HIS A 181 -1.75 -24.00 22.38
N TRP A 182 -2.91 -23.65 22.94
CA TRP A 182 -3.87 -22.76 22.26
C TRP A 182 -3.35 -21.35 22.05
N THR A 183 -2.52 -20.85 22.97
CA THR A 183 -1.87 -19.54 22.82
C THR A 183 -0.86 -19.56 21.68
N MET A 184 -0.04 -20.60 21.57
CA MET A 184 0.89 -20.75 20.44
C MET A 184 0.15 -20.89 19.10
N TYR A 185 -0.98 -21.62 19.07
CA TYR A 185 -1.84 -21.69 17.90
C TYR A 185 -2.37 -20.32 17.50
N PHE A 186 -2.92 -19.56 18.44
CA PHE A 186 -3.41 -18.21 18.21
C PHE A 186 -2.33 -17.31 17.61
N PHE A 187 -1.11 -17.32 18.16
CA PHE A 187 0.02 -16.58 17.61
C PHE A 187 0.35 -16.99 16.17
N SER A 188 0.36 -18.28 15.86
CA SER A 188 0.60 -18.78 14.49
C SER A 188 -0.48 -18.31 13.50
N VAL A 189 -1.76 -18.36 13.91
CA VAL A 189 -2.87 -17.84 13.09
C VAL A 189 -2.74 -16.32 12.91
N LEU A 190 -2.41 -15.59 13.97
CA LEU A 190 -2.24 -14.14 13.93
C LEU A 190 -1.08 -13.72 13.01
N ILE A 191 0.05 -14.41 13.07
CA ILE A 191 1.19 -14.17 12.17
C ILE A 191 0.80 -14.45 10.71
N SER A 192 0.12 -15.58 10.45
CA SER A 192 -0.39 -15.91 9.11
C SER A 192 -1.35 -14.82 8.60
N PHE A 193 -2.30 -14.40 9.44
CA PHE A 193 -3.24 -13.33 9.13
C PHE A 193 -2.53 -12.01 8.80
N MET A 194 -1.54 -11.60 9.60
CA MET A 194 -0.74 -10.40 9.33
C MET A 194 0.01 -10.50 8.00
N PHE A 195 0.63 -11.65 7.69
CA PHE A 195 1.32 -11.83 6.41
C PHE A 195 0.35 -11.77 5.22
N VAL A 196 -0.84 -12.37 5.34
CA VAL A 196 -1.87 -12.24 4.32
C VAL A 196 -2.29 -10.78 4.13
N CYS A 197 -2.51 -10.04 5.22
CA CYS A 197 -2.86 -8.62 5.16
C CYS A 197 -1.77 -7.79 4.45
N VAL A 198 -0.50 -7.99 4.82
CA VAL A 198 0.64 -7.32 4.18
C VAL A 198 0.68 -7.66 2.69
N LEU A 199 0.55 -8.93 2.31
CA LEU A 199 0.61 -9.34 0.92
C LEU A 199 -0.55 -8.78 0.08
N LEU A 200 -1.77 -8.80 0.61
CA LEU A 200 -2.92 -8.16 -0.02
C LEU A 200 -2.68 -6.65 -0.19
N SER A 201 -2.13 -5.98 0.82
CA SER A 201 -1.80 -4.55 0.72
C SER A 201 -0.76 -4.25 -0.37
N VAL A 202 0.26 -5.10 -0.54
CA VAL A 202 1.26 -4.89 -1.61
C VAL A 202 0.68 -5.25 -3.00
N ASP A 203 -0.25 -6.21 -3.08
CA ASP A 203 -0.96 -6.56 -4.32
C ASP A 203 -1.88 -5.44 -4.79
N PHE A 204 -2.66 -4.82 -3.88
CA PHE A 204 -3.52 -3.67 -4.18
C PHE A 204 -2.75 -2.46 -4.72
N ASP A 205 -1.50 -2.29 -4.30
CA ASP A 205 -0.63 -1.21 -4.76
C ASP A 205 0.00 -1.47 -6.15
N ASN A 206 -0.26 -2.62 -6.79
CA ASN A 206 0.37 -3.06 -8.05
C ASN A 206 1.92 -3.03 -8.03
N LYS A 207 2.53 -2.90 -6.85
CA LYS A 207 4.00 -2.85 -6.66
C LYS A 207 4.65 -4.23 -6.77
N LEU A 208 3.84 -5.29 -6.82
CA LEU A 208 4.30 -6.64 -7.10
C LEU A 208 4.40 -6.82 -8.61
N GLY A 209 5.61 -6.73 -9.16
CA GLY A 209 5.86 -7.19 -10.53
C GLY A 209 5.32 -8.62 -10.73
N LYS A 210 5.03 -9.02 -11.98
CA LYS A 210 4.48 -10.34 -12.35
C LYS A 210 5.35 -11.50 -11.83
N GLN A 211 5.18 -11.89 -10.57
CA GLN A 211 5.98 -12.93 -9.91
C GLN A 211 5.45 -14.36 -10.15
N GLY A 212 4.42 -14.50 -11.00
CA GLY A 212 3.90 -15.78 -11.50
C GLY A 212 3.35 -16.72 -10.43
N HIS A 213 3.22 -18.00 -10.77
CA HIS A 213 2.64 -19.06 -9.93
C HIS A 213 3.37 -19.29 -8.60
N TYR A 214 4.67 -18.99 -8.53
CA TYR A 214 5.47 -19.19 -7.32
C TYR A 214 5.00 -18.33 -6.14
N ARG A 215 4.49 -17.11 -6.41
CA ARG A 215 3.93 -16.23 -5.38
C ARG A 215 2.71 -16.86 -4.73
N TRP A 216 1.79 -17.35 -5.57
CA TRP A 216 0.57 -18.00 -5.11
C TRP A 216 0.88 -19.25 -4.31
N LEU A 217 1.89 -20.03 -4.71
CA LEU A 217 2.35 -21.18 -3.93
C LEU A 217 2.81 -20.77 -2.53
N LEU A 218 3.71 -19.78 -2.41
CA LEU A 218 4.17 -19.31 -1.09
C LEU A 218 3.03 -18.76 -0.22
N LEU A 219 2.07 -18.07 -0.84
CA LEU A 219 0.92 -17.48 -0.14
C LEU A 219 -0.02 -18.58 0.37
N SER A 220 -0.32 -19.58 -0.47
CA SER A 220 -1.06 -20.77 -0.06
C SER A 220 -0.35 -21.51 1.06
N THR A 221 0.98 -21.65 1.00
CA THR A 221 1.76 -22.24 2.09
C THR A 221 1.57 -21.46 3.39
N ILE A 222 1.73 -20.13 3.39
CA ILE A 222 1.55 -19.30 4.60
C ILE A 222 0.13 -19.44 5.17
N MET A 223 -0.89 -19.49 4.31
CA MET A 223 -2.29 -19.65 4.72
C MET A 223 -2.60 -21.04 5.28
N ILE A 224 -2.03 -22.11 4.73
CA ILE A 224 -2.31 -23.50 5.15
C ILE A 224 -1.49 -23.87 6.39
N THR A 225 -0.31 -23.27 6.57
CA THR A 225 0.61 -23.59 7.67
C THR A 225 0.03 -23.51 9.09
N PRO A 226 -0.82 -22.52 9.47
CA PRO A 226 -1.42 -22.54 10.80
C PRO A 226 -2.32 -23.77 11.04
N PHE A 227 -2.89 -24.37 9.98
CA PHE A 227 -3.73 -25.57 10.10
C PHE A 227 -2.94 -26.86 10.31
N VAL A 228 -1.63 -26.88 10.01
CA VAL A 228 -0.75 -28.04 10.31
C VAL A 228 -0.76 -28.36 11.82
N PHE A 229 -0.98 -27.34 12.65
CA PHE A 229 -1.13 -27.52 14.09
C PHE A 229 -2.31 -28.41 14.49
N LEU A 230 -3.37 -28.49 13.67
CA LEU A 230 -4.53 -29.34 13.93
C LEU A 230 -4.22 -30.85 13.78
N LEU A 231 -3.18 -31.20 13.02
CA LEU A 231 -2.80 -32.60 12.80
C LEU A 231 -2.01 -33.18 13.98
N TYR A 232 -1.14 -32.37 14.60
CA TYR A 232 -0.36 -32.78 15.76
C TYR A 232 0.04 -31.57 16.61
N THR A 233 -0.36 -31.58 17.87
CA THR A 233 -0.16 -30.47 18.82
C THR A 233 1.31 -30.14 19.08
N GLY A 234 2.21 -31.11 18.93
CA GLY A 234 3.65 -30.91 19.08
C GLY A 234 4.36 -30.20 17.91
N LEU A 235 3.68 -29.92 16.79
CA LEU A 235 4.29 -29.32 15.59
C LEU A 235 4.17 -27.78 15.53
N TRP A 236 3.81 -27.10 16.62
CA TRP A 236 3.62 -25.65 16.62
C TRP A 236 4.87 -24.87 16.21
N TRP A 237 6.05 -25.29 16.64
CA TRP A 237 7.33 -24.65 16.29
C TRP A 237 7.65 -24.81 14.80
N VAL A 238 7.27 -25.93 14.20
CA VAL A 238 7.43 -26.19 12.76
C VAL A 238 6.53 -25.24 11.95
N SER A 239 5.28 -25.06 12.38
CA SER A 239 4.33 -24.14 11.74
C SER A 239 4.87 -22.71 11.69
N ILE A 240 5.35 -22.18 12.83
CA ILE A 240 5.94 -20.83 12.89
C ILE A 240 7.20 -20.75 12.02
N SER A 241 8.07 -21.75 12.08
CA SER A 241 9.31 -21.78 11.29
C SER A 241 9.04 -21.76 9.79
N ILE A 242 8.07 -22.55 9.31
CA ILE A 242 7.66 -22.57 7.89
C ILE A 242 7.12 -21.19 7.47
N GLN A 243 6.28 -20.55 8.28
CA GLN A 243 5.75 -19.21 7.96
C GLN A 243 6.86 -18.17 7.84
N VAL A 244 7.80 -18.15 8.80
CA VAL A 244 8.93 -17.21 8.79
C VAL A 244 9.85 -17.46 7.59
N ILE A 245 10.19 -18.72 7.29
CA ILE A 245 11.03 -19.07 6.14
C ILE A 245 10.35 -18.67 4.83
N ALA A 246 9.06 -19.01 4.66
CA ALA A 246 8.28 -18.65 3.48
C ALA A 246 8.24 -17.12 3.27
N PHE A 247 8.05 -16.36 4.35
CA PHE A 247 8.04 -14.90 4.31
C PHE A 247 9.41 -14.31 3.92
N ILE A 248 10.51 -14.81 4.50
CA ILE A 248 11.86 -14.38 4.15
C ILE A 248 12.16 -14.66 2.67
N LEU A 249 11.78 -15.82 2.16
CA LEU A 249 11.96 -16.17 0.74
C LEU A 249 11.18 -15.22 -0.18
N LEU A 250 9.97 -14.84 0.22
CA LEU A 250 9.14 -13.89 -0.51
C LEU A 250 9.82 -12.50 -0.59
N ILE A 251 10.32 -11.98 0.54
CA ILE A 251 11.06 -10.70 0.57
C ILE A 251 12.33 -10.75 -0.29
N LYS A 252 13.15 -11.80 -0.13
CA LYS A 252 14.40 -11.94 -0.90
C LYS A 252 14.14 -11.92 -2.40
N LYS A 253 13.07 -12.58 -2.86
CA LYS A 253 12.72 -12.63 -4.28
C LYS A 253 12.22 -11.27 -4.80
N GLN A 254 11.45 -10.53 -4.01
CA GLN A 254 11.06 -9.16 -4.37
C GLN A 254 12.27 -8.25 -4.56
N LYS A 255 13.25 -8.32 -3.66
CA LYS A 255 14.49 -7.54 -3.77
C LYS A 255 15.29 -7.92 -5.03
N LYS A 256 15.38 -9.21 -5.36
CA LYS A 256 16.07 -9.70 -6.57
C LYS A 256 15.39 -9.24 -7.86
N ALA A 257 14.05 -9.30 -7.92
CA ALA A 257 13.27 -8.83 -9.08
C ALA A 257 13.43 -7.32 -9.31
N LYS A 258 13.47 -6.53 -8.22
CA LYS A 258 13.73 -5.09 -8.29
C LYS A 258 15.13 -4.78 -8.83
N ASN A 259 16.15 -5.55 -8.42
CA ASN A 259 17.52 -5.36 -8.89
C ASN A 259 17.75 -5.83 -10.33
N SER A 260 17.06 -6.88 -10.80
CA SER A 260 17.20 -7.35 -12.19
C SER A 260 16.54 -6.42 -13.21
N LEU A 261 15.48 -5.70 -12.83
CA LEU A 261 14.86 -4.67 -13.69
C LEU A 261 15.74 -3.42 -13.87
N ILE A 262 16.68 -3.18 -12.94
CA ILE A 262 17.65 -2.08 -13.02
C ILE A 262 18.85 -2.45 -13.91
N LEU A 263 19.12 -3.75 -14.12
CA LEU A 263 20.22 -4.26 -14.96
C LEU A 263 19.83 -4.50 -16.43
N LEU A 264 18.54 -4.40 -16.76
CA LEU A 264 17.99 -4.63 -18.11
C LEU A 264 17.45 -3.35 -18.78
N LYS A 265 17.71 -2.19 -18.19
CA LYS A 265 17.49 -0.86 -18.78
C LYS A 265 18.82 -0.13 -18.87
#